data_AF-A0A6A4AX76-F1
#
_entry.id   AF-A0A6A4AX76-F1
#
_cell.length_a   1.000
_cell.length_b   1.000
_cell.length_c   1.000
_cell.angle_alpha   90.00
_cell.angle_beta   90.00
_cell.angle_gamma   90.00
#
_symmetry.space_group_name_H-M   'P 1'
#
loop_
_entity.id
_entity.type
_entity.pdbx_description
1 polymer ?
#
loop_
_entity_poly.entity_id
_entity_poly.type
_entity_poly.pdbx_seq_one_letter_code
_entity_poly.pdbx_strand_id
1 'polypeptide(L)'
;SEEDDDDDEWVEDWTIGELTDEDSDEETIPLPDSVCLTAARNKKTMSMVKTHGWEYDPSRFGPDPSYAGLYDGPFGPSNSVMSVADDPLALLFYFLPP
;
A
#
# COMPACT_ATOMS: atom_id res chain seq x y z
N SER A 1 -4.65 -35.25 -31.63
CA SER A 1 -4.85 -33.92 -32.19
C SER A 1 -4.75 -32.96 -31.03
N GLU A 2 -3.50 -32.64 -30.74
CA GLU A 2 -3.01 -31.61 -29.85
C GLU A 2 -3.44 -30.25 -30.39
N GLU A 3 -4.14 -29.47 -29.59
CA GLU A 3 -4.45 -28.06 -29.84
C GLU A 3 -4.12 -27.33 -28.53
N ASP A 4 -2.82 -27.06 -28.35
CA ASP A 4 -2.29 -26.08 -27.39
C ASP A 4 -2.58 -24.68 -27.98
N ASP A 5 -3.62 -24.01 -27.48
CA ASP A 5 -3.83 -22.56 -27.66
C ASP A 5 -3.53 -21.87 -26.32
N ASP A 6 -2.24 -21.76 -26.00
CA ASP A 6 -1.68 -20.85 -24.99
C ASP A 6 -1.66 -19.43 -25.59
N ASP A 7 -2.82 -18.77 -25.59
CA ASP A 7 -2.98 -17.35 -25.97
C ASP A 7 -3.13 -16.47 -24.71
N ASP A 8 -2.28 -16.70 -23.70
CA ASP A 8 -2.08 -15.74 -22.61
C ASP A 8 -1.19 -14.59 -23.10
N GLU A 9 -1.71 -13.77 -24.02
CA GLU A 9 -1.10 -12.52 -24.46
C GLU A 9 -1.15 -11.52 -23.29
N TRP A 10 -0.12 -11.57 -22.45
CA TRP A 10 0.15 -10.58 -21.41
C TRP A 10 0.22 -9.20 -22.07
N VAL A 11 -0.84 -8.39 -21.91
CA VAL A 11 -0.81 -6.99 -22.33
C VAL A 11 0.22 -6.25 -21.46
N GLU A 12 1.42 -6.07 -22.01
CA GLU A 12 2.54 -5.31 -21.44
C GLU A 12 2.24 -3.79 -21.39
N ASP A 13 1.02 -3.37 -21.06
CA ASP A 13 0.70 -1.94 -20.88
C ASP A 13 0.87 -1.53 -19.42
N TRP A 14 2.06 -1.82 -18.88
CA TRP A 14 2.58 -1.12 -17.70
C TRP A 14 3.41 0.08 -18.14
N THR A 15 2.94 0.82 -19.15
CA THR A 15 3.47 2.14 -19.44
C THR A 15 3.03 3.05 -18.30
N ILE A 16 3.78 3.04 -17.19
CA ILE A 16 3.76 4.15 -16.24
C ILE A 16 4.02 5.38 -17.09
N GLY A 17 2.98 6.19 -17.30
CA GLY A 17 3.09 7.48 -17.97
C GLY A 17 4.17 8.30 -17.28
N GLU A 18 4.72 9.30 -17.96
CA GLU A 18 5.77 10.17 -17.41
C GLU A 18 5.39 10.50 -15.97
N LEU A 19 6.17 9.93 -15.03
CA LEU A 19 6.14 10.38 -13.66
C LEU A 19 6.61 11.81 -13.82
N THR A 20 5.66 12.74 -13.84
CA THR A 20 6.02 14.12 -13.60
C THR A 20 6.57 14.06 -12.21
N ASP A 21 7.90 13.97 -12.13
CA ASP A 21 8.65 14.38 -10.98
C ASP A 21 8.30 15.87 -10.88
N GLU A 22 7.11 16.18 -10.34
CA GLU A 22 6.98 17.35 -9.52
C GLU A 22 7.80 17.03 -8.26
N ASP A 23 9.11 16.85 -8.46
CA ASP A 23 10.17 17.31 -7.59
C ASP A 23 9.86 18.79 -7.41
N SER A 24 8.86 19.06 -6.57
CA SER A 24 8.84 20.30 -5.84
C SER A 24 10.16 20.26 -5.09
N ASP A 25 11.14 20.93 -5.68
CA ASP A 25 12.47 21.24 -5.20
C ASP A 25 12.42 22.13 -3.95
N GLU A 26 11.29 22.12 -3.24
CA GLU A 26 11.14 22.52 -1.86
C GLU A 26 12.08 21.61 -1.05
N GLU A 27 13.32 22.08 -0.93
CA GLU A 27 14.37 21.49 -0.11
C GLU A 27 13.83 21.32 1.31
N THR A 28 13.27 20.14 1.60
CA THR A 28 12.75 19.84 2.92
C THR A 28 13.94 19.84 3.87
N ILE A 29 14.11 20.93 4.61
CA ILE A 29 15.24 21.08 5.53
C ILE A 29 15.09 19.97 6.58
N PRO A 30 15.98 18.96 6.59
CA PRO A 30 15.85 17.87 7.54
C PRO A 30 16.00 18.44 8.95
N LEU A 31 15.14 18.01 9.85
CA LEU A 31 15.27 18.36 11.25
C LEU A 31 16.65 17.89 11.75
N PRO A 32 17.33 18.69 12.59
CA PRO A 32 18.65 18.31 13.10
C PRO A 32 18.56 17.01 13.91
N ASP A 33 19.55 16.14 13.75
CA ASP A 33 19.61 14.82 14.40
C ASP A 33 19.38 14.88 15.91
N SER A 34 19.80 15.95 16.57
CA SER A 34 19.61 16.16 18.00
C SER A 34 18.14 16.23 18.40
N VAL A 35 17.28 16.84 17.58
CA VAL A 35 15.83 16.92 17.80
C VAL A 35 15.20 15.56 17.58
N CYS A 36 15.57 14.87 16.51
CA CYS A 36 15.10 13.52 16.20
C CYS A 36 15.49 12.51 17.30
N LEU A 37 16.75 12.52 17.74
CA LEU A 37 17.25 11.65 18.80
C LEU A 37 16.57 11.93 20.15
N THR A 38 16.32 13.20 20.47
CA THR A 38 15.66 13.58 21.73
C THR A 38 14.20 13.13 21.74
N ALA A 39 13.48 13.31 20.63
CA ALA A 39 12.12 12.85 20.47
C ALA A 39 12.03 11.31 20.49
N ALA A 40 12.94 10.62 19.78
CA ALA A 40 13.00 9.17 19.72
C ALA A 40 13.38 8.54 21.07
N ARG A 41 14.22 9.20 21.88
CA ARG A 41 14.62 8.64 23.19
C ARG A 41 13.60 8.95 24.30
N ASN A 42 12.64 9.83 24.03
CA ASN A 42 11.60 10.18 24.99
C ASN A 42 10.45 9.15 24.93
N LYS A 43 10.36 8.33 25.97
CA LYS A 43 9.35 7.27 26.09
C LYS A 43 7.91 7.79 26.06
N LYS A 44 7.67 8.98 26.63
CA LYS A 44 6.32 9.57 26.69
C LYS A 44 5.87 10.04 25.32
N THR A 45 6.74 10.74 24.59
CA THR A 45 6.46 11.17 23.22
C THR A 45 6.29 9.97 22.29
N MET A 46 7.18 8.97 22.37
CA MET A 46 7.03 7.71 21.62
C MET A 46 5.71 6.98 21.92
N SER A 47 5.28 6.93 23.17
CA SER A 47 4.01 6.31 23.54
C SER A 47 2.80 7.08 22.99
N MET A 48 2.91 8.42 22.94
CA MET A 48 1.86 9.29 22.42
C MET A 48 1.75 9.20 20.89
N VAL A 49 2.87 9.21 20.16
CA VAL A 49 2.83 9.00 18.69
C VAL A 49 2.34 7.60 18.32
N LYS A 50 2.57 6.59 19.16
CA LYS A 50 2.05 5.24 18.91
C LYS A 50 0.52 5.16 19.03
N THR A 51 -0.08 6.05 19.83
CA THR A 51 -1.52 6.06 20.09
C THR A 51 -2.28 7.12 19.28
N HIS A 52 -1.63 8.25 18.98
CA HIS A 52 -2.24 9.44 18.36
C HIS A 52 -1.41 10.02 17.20
N GLY A 53 -0.31 9.38 16.80
CA GLY A 53 0.62 9.92 15.80
C GLY A 53 0.22 9.65 14.35
N TRP A 54 -0.84 8.89 14.12
CA TRP A 54 -1.38 8.57 12.79
C TRP A 54 -2.66 9.35 12.46
N GLU A 55 -3.10 10.23 13.35
CA GLU A 55 -4.30 11.02 13.12
C GLU A 55 -4.04 12.05 12.02
N TYR A 56 -4.90 12.02 11.01
CA TYR A 56 -4.92 13.04 9.96
C TYR A 56 -5.49 14.33 10.56
N ASP A 57 -4.69 15.40 10.59
CA ASP A 57 -5.11 16.72 11.05
C ASP A 57 -5.64 17.54 9.85
N PRO A 58 -6.96 17.72 9.69
CA PRO A 58 -7.50 18.39 8.52
C PRO A 58 -7.17 19.88 8.47
N SER A 59 -6.82 20.49 9.62
CA SER A 59 -6.42 21.89 9.68
C SER A 59 -5.02 22.13 9.12
N ARG A 60 -4.16 21.10 9.18
CA ARG A 60 -2.79 21.14 8.65
C ARG A 60 -2.69 20.59 7.24
N PHE A 61 -3.45 19.55 6.93
CA PHE A 61 -3.30 18.80 5.68
C PHE A 61 -4.46 18.96 4.69
N GLY A 62 -5.50 19.71 5.07
CA GLY A 62 -6.70 19.91 4.26
C GLY A 62 -7.82 18.91 4.57
N PRO A 63 -8.95 18.98 3.86
CA PRO A 63 -9.99 17.96 4.00
C PRO A 63 -9.46 16.60 3.55
N ASP A 64 -9.99 15.53 4.14
CA ASP A 64 -9.65 14.15 3.76
C ASP A 64 -9.80 13.98 2.24
N PRO A 65 -8.73 13.59 1.51
CA PRO A 65 -8.76 13.55 0.06
C PRO A 65 -9.78 12.52 -0.42
N SER A 66 -10.75 12.99 -1.19
CA SER A 66 -11.66 12.12 -1.93
C SER A 66 -10.97 11.63 -3.20
N TYR A 67 -10.44 10.42 -3.18
CA TYR A 67 -9.82 9.80 -4.35
C TYR A 67 -10.90 9.30 -5.33
N ALA A 68 -11.27 10.16 -6.29
CA ALA A 68 -12.23 9.80 -7.33
C ALA A 68 -11.65 8.74 -8.27
N GLY A 69 -12.46 7.74 -8.63
CA GLY A 69 -12.05 6.67 -9.55
C GLY A 69 -11.32 5.50 -8.88
N LEU A 70 -11.19 5.48 -7.55
CA LEU A 70 -10.81 4.24 -6.86
C LEU A 70 -11.89 3.17 -7.02
N TYR A 71 -11.45 1.91 -7.02
CA TYR A 71 -12.33 0.77 -7.04
C TYR A 71 -13.20 0.74 -5.78
N ASP A 72 -14.51 0.95 -5.94
CA ASP A 72 -15.54 0.89 -4.89
C ASP A 72 -16.32 -0.45 -4.91
N GLY A 73 -15.76 -1.46 -5.57
CA GLY A 73 -16.38 -2.78 -5.68
C GLY A 73 -16.07 -3.69 -4.48
N PRO A 74 -16.62 -4.92 -4.49
CA PRO A 74 -16.35 -5.89 -3.45
C PRO A 74 -14.86 -6.18 -3.35
N PHE A 75 -14.31 -6.03 -2.15
CA PHE A 75 -12.90 -6.26 -1.84
C PHE A 75 -12.75 -7.48 -0.93
N GLY A 76 -11.58 -8.11 -0.99
CA GLY A 76 -11.21 -9.26 -0.17
C GLY A 76 -11.24 -10.60 -0.93
N PRO A 77 -10.84 -11.69 -0.26
CA PRO A 77 -10.71 -12.99 -0.90
C PRO A 77 -12.07 -13.54 -1.34
N SER A 78 -12.10 -14.24 -2.48
CA SER A 78 -13.32 -14.90 -2.95
C SER A 78 -13.74 -16.03 -2.00
N ASN A 79 -15.01 -16.43 -2.08
CA ASN A 79 -15.52 -17.57 -1.30
C ASN A 79 -14.74 -18.87 -1.54
N SER A 80 -14.16 -19.02 -2.74
CA SER A 80 -13.30 -20.16 -3.09
C SER A 80 -12.02 -20.16 -2.26
N VAL A 81 -11.31 -19.02 -2.20
CA VAL A 81 -10.10 -18.86 -1.38
C VAL A 81 -10.43 -19.00 0.11
N MET A 82 -11.57 -18.46 0.55
CA MET A 82 -12.03 -18.59 1.94
C MET A 82 -12.25 -20.04 2.37
N SER A 83 -12.60 -20.94 1.45
CA SER A 83 -12.82 -22.36 1.79
C SER A 83 -11.53 -23.12 2.18
N VAL A 84 -10.36 -22.61 1.78
CA VAL A 84 -9.04 -23.20 2.07
C VAL A 84 -8.20 -22.33 3.00
N ALA A 85 -8.72 -21.18 3.44
CA ALA A 85 -7.94 -20.17 4.15
C ALA A 85 -7.38 -20.62 5.51
N ASP A 86 -8.04 -21.57 6.17
CA ASP A 86 -7.61 -22.10 7.47
C ASP A 86 -6.46 -23.12 7.36
N ASP A 87 -6.17 -23.65 6.16
CA ASP A 87 -5.05 -24.55 5.91
C ASP A 87 -3.98 -23.80 5.10
N PRO A 88 -2.83 -23.45 5.72
CA PRO A 88 -1.79 -22.66 5.05
C PRO A 88 -1.16 -23.40 3.87
N LEU A 89 -1.15 -24.75 3.86
CA LEU A 89 -0.63 -25.51 2.74
C LEU A 89 -1.65 -25.60 1.61
N ALA A 90 -2.94 -25.80 1.91
CA ALA A 90 -3.99 -25.77 0.91
C ALA A 90 -4.09 -24.39 0.25
N LEU A 91 -3.95 -23.31 1.03
CA LEU A 91 -3.90 -21.94 0.52
C LEU A 91 -2.69 -21.72 -0.39
N LEU A 92 -1.51 -22.26 -0.04
CA LEU A 92 -0.33 -22.20 -0.89
C LEU A 92 -0.56 -22.93 -2.22
N PHE A 93 -1.07 -24.17 -2.17
CA PHE A 93 -1.31 -24.96 -3.36
C PHE A 93 -2.44 -24.40 -4.23
N TYR A 94 -3.41 -23.66 -3.66
CA TYR A 94 -4.46 -22.98 -4.42
C TYR A 94 -3.91 -22.01 -5.48
N PHE A 95 -2.75 -21.39 -5.21
CA PHE A 95 -2.11 -20.43 -6.12
C PHE A 95 -0.98 -21.02 -6.97
N LEU A 96 -0.63 -22.30 -6.78
CA LEU A 96 0.41 -22.95 -7.57
C LEU A 96 -0.21 -23.65 -8.79
N PRO A 97 0.49 -23.67 -9.93
CA PRO A 97 0.08 -24.52 -11.06
C PRO A 97 0.00 -25.99 -10.63
N PRO A 98 -0.89 -26.79 -11.26
CA PRO A 98 -1.11 -28.19 -10.91
C PRO A 98 0.10 -29.10 -11.16
#